data_AF-A0A8I2FZP1-F1
#
_entry.id   AF-A0A8I2FZP1-F1
#
_cell.length_a   1.000
_cell.length_b   1.000
_cell.length_c   1.000
_cell.angle_alpha   90.00
_cell.angle_beta   90.00
_cell.angle_gamma   90.00
#
_symmetry.space_group_name_H-M   'P 1'
#
loop_
_entity.id
_entity.type
_entity.pdbx_description
1 polymer ?
#
loop_
_entity_poly.entity_id
_entity_poly.type
_entity_poly.pdbx_seq_one_letter_code
_entity_poly.pdbx_strand_id
1 'polypeptide(L)'
;SEFAVKSAKLFLKSWKTFQLCRENYNSVTGEGGGQRYQSWGPLFALILLEEFIDFCPFDGFRVGNLAAAKKNKIENIDIRGNKYTLEADNQGLVLFRDQNKLFEYKGKAVLRDIEVSKKRISFEANVISDAVDFYPSMFKKKSFKVKLDGKKAGKKKGFVRISQGTVKVVLER
;
A
#
# COMPACT_ATOMS: atom_id res chain seq x y z
N SER A 1 -8.29 5.68 3.14
CA SER A 1 -9.20 6.84 3.01
C SER A 1 -10.66 6.42 3.17
N GLU A 2 -11.51 7.22 3.83
CA GLU A 2 -12.97 6.97 3.91
C GLU A 2 -13.62 7.01 2.51
N PHE A 3 -13.19 7.95 1.67
CA PHE A 3 -13.69 8.12 0.31
C PHE A 3 -13.50 6.87 -0.54
N ALA A 4 -12.28 6.30 -0.54
CA ALA A 4 -11.97 5.08 -1.29
C ALA A 4 -12.84 3.89 -0.85
N VAL A 5 -13.06 3.73 0.46
CA VAL A 5 -13.94 2.68 1.00
C VAL A 5 -15.39 2.88 0.58
N LYS A 6 -15.90 4.12 0.61
CA LYS A 6 -17.26 4.44 0.15
C LYS A 6 -17.42 4.19 -1.35
N SER A 7 -16.44 4.60 -2.16
CA SER A 7 -16.40 4.35 -3.60
C SER A 7 -16.52 2.86 -3.91
N ALA A 8 -15.64 2.03 -3.34
CA ALA A 8 -15.69 0.58 -3.54
C ALA A 8 -17.03 -0.04 -3.08
N LYS A 9 -17.61 0.46 -1.99
CA LYS A 9 -18.91 -0.01 -1.48
C LYS A 9 -20.06 0.24 -2.45
N LEU A 10 -20.06 1.35 -3.20
CA LEU A 10 -21.11 1.64 -4.21
C LEU A 10 -21.14 0.54 -5.27
N PHE A 11 -19.99 0.26 -5.88
CA PHE A 11 -19.87 -0.80 -6.87
C PHE A 11 -20.18 -2.18 -6.28
N LEU A 12 -19.53 -2.53 -5.16
CA LEU A 12 -19.67 -3.85 -4.57
C LEU A 12 -21.09 -4.15 -4.06
N LYS A 13 -21.86 -3.13 -3.63
CA LYS A 13 -23.27 -3.31 -3.25
C LYS A 13 -24.07 -3.78 -4.47
N SER A 14 -23.99 -3.06 -5.59
CA SER A 14 -24.72 -3.41 -6.81
C SER A 14 -24.28 -4.75 -7.39
N TRP A 15 -22.96 -5.00 -7.40
CA TRP A 15 -22.39 -6.26 -7.88
C TRP A 15 -22.82 -7.46 -7.02
N LYS A 16 -22.76 -7.36 -5.69
CA LYS A 16 -23.11 -8.48 -4.80
C LYS A 16 -24.60 -8.80 -4.80
N THR A 17 -25.46 -7.78 -4.89
CA THR A 17 -26.90 -7.99 -4.84
C THR A 17 -27.48 -8.38 -6.20
N PHE A 18 -26.98 -7.80 -7.28
CA PHE A 18 -27.60 -7.91 -8.60
C PHE A 18 -26.66 -8.36 -9.72
N GLN A 19 -25.35 -8.49 -9.46
CA GLN A 19 -24.32 -8.74 -10.47
C GLN A 19 -24.31 -7.67 -11.59
N LEU A 20 -24.62 -6.42 -11.22
CA LEU A 20 -24.70 -5.31 -12.16
C LEU A 20 -23.51 -4.37 -12.02
N CYS A 21 -23.17 -3.76 -13.15
CA CYS A 21 -22.21 -2.70 -13.24
C CYS A 21 -22.89 -1.43 -13.74
N ARG A 22 -23.29 -0.58 -12.80
CA ARG A 22 -24.14 0.58 -13.06
C ARG A 22 -23.31 1.77 -13.54
N GLU A 23 -23.90 2.60 -14.39
CA GLU A 23 -23.26 3.76 -14.98
C GLU A 23 -23.04 4.89 -13.95
N ASN A 24 -24.04 5.14 -13.11
CA ASN A 24 -24.00 6.16 -12.09
C ASN A 24 -24.68 5.68 -10.80
N TYR A 25 -24.43 6.40 -9.71
CA TYR A 25 -24.99 6.12 -8.39
C TYR A 25 -25.58 7.40 -7.80
N ASN A 26 -26.74 7.30 -7.17
CA ASN A 26 -27.35 8.38 -6.43
C ASN A 26 -26.41 8.83 -5.28
N SER A 27 -26.16 10.13 -5.15
CA SER A 27 -25.20 10.68 -4.18
C SER A 27 -25.65 10.57 -2.72
N VAL A 28 -26.95 10.40 -2.47
CA VAL A 28 -27.55 10.27 -1.14
C VAL A 28 -27.75 8.80 -0.76
N THR A 29 -28.36 8.01 -1.67
CA THR A 29 -28.77 6.61 -1.37
C THR A 29 -27.76 5.56 -1.84
N GLY A 30 -26.88 5.92 -2.79
CA GLY A 30 -25.96 4.99 -3.43
C GLY A 30 -26.64 3.97 -4.34
N GLU A 31 -27.89 4.19 -4.73
CA GLU A 31 -28.61 3.35 -5.68
C GLU A 31 -28.09 3.57 -7.10
N GLY A 32 -27.89 2.47 -7.83
CA GLY A 32 -27.34 2.53 -9.18
C GLY A 32 -28.41 2.86 -10.22
N GLY A 33 -28.12 3.85 -11.07
CA GLY A 33 -28.93 4.29 -12.21
C GLY A 33 -28.29 3.92 -13.55
N GLY A 34 -28.84 4.47 -14.63
CA GLY A 34 -28.30 4.33 -16.00
C GLY A 34 -28.17 2.89 -16.51
N GLN A 35 -27.18 2.66 -17.39
CA GLN A 35 -26.92 1.36 -18.01
C GLN A 35 -26.56 0.27 -16.99
N ARG A 36 -26.97 -0.97 -17.28
CA ARG A 36 -26.83 -2.14 -16.37
C ARG A 36 -25.46 -2.81 -16.40
N TYR A 37 -24.77 -2.72 -17.54
CA TYR A 37 -23.49 -3.39 -17.81
C TYR A 37 -22.47 -2.41 -18.34
N GLN A 38 -22.33 -1.27 -17.68
CA GLN A 38 -21.34 -0.28 -18.05
C GLN A 38 -19.94 -0.83 -17.75
N SER A 39 -18.97 -0.61 -18.63
CA SER A 39 -17.62 -1.19 -18.48
C SER A 39 -16.79 -0.57 -17.35
N TRP A 40 -17.14 0.63 -16.87
CA TRP A 40 -16.28 1.44 -16.00
C TRP A 40 -16.61 1.37 -14.51
N GLY A 41 -17.72 0.76 -14.10
CA GLY A 41 -18.08 0.66 -12.68
C GLY A 41 -17.04 -0.06 -11.79
N PRO A 42 -16.22 -1.02 -12.26
CA PRO A 42 -15.17 -1.59 -11.41
C PRO A 42 -14.07 -0.58 -11.02
N LEU A 43 -13.94 0.54 -11.74
CA LEU A 43 -12.98 1.61 -11.40
C LEU A 43 -13.29 2.24 -10.02
N PHE A 44 -14.53 2.13 -9.52
CA PHE A 44 -14.86 2.55 -8.16
C PHE A 44 -14.08 1.75 -7.11
N ALA A 45 -13.77 0.49 -7.38
CA ALA A 45 -12.96 -0.36 -6.51
C ALA A 45 -11.45 -0.12 -6.70
N LEU A 46 -11.03 0.38 -7.88
CA LEU A 46 -9.64 0.67 -8.19
C LEU A 46 -9.04 1.69 -7.21
N ILE A 47 -9.77 2.76 -6.87
CA ILE A 47 -9.32 3.77 -5.91
C ILE A 47 -8.95 3.14 -4.55
N LEU A 48 -9.74 2.16 -4.08
CA LEU A 48 -9.43 1.44 -2.85
C LEU A 48 -8.23 0.52 -3.01
N LEU A 49 -8.09 -0.16 -4.14
CA LEU A 49 -6.92 -1.00 -4.42
C LEU A 49 -5.63 -0.16 -4.42
N GLU A 50 -5.67 1.02 -5.04
CA GLU A 50 -4.53 1.92 -5.15
C GLU A 50 -4.11 2.49 -3.79
N GLU A 51 -5.02 2.62 -2.82
CA GLU A 51 -4.69 2.98 -1.43
C GLU A 51 -3.78 1.94 -0.75
N PHE A 52 -3.82 0.67 -1.19
CA PHE A 52 -2.97 -0.39 -0.68
C PHE A 52 -1.68 -0.55 -1.47
N ILE A 53 -1.78 -0.62 -2.80
CA ILE A 53 -0.66 -0.90 -3.69
C ILE A 53 -0.93 -0.30 -5.07
N ASP A 54 0.03 0.45 -5.58
CA ASP A 54 -0.10 1.17 -6.85
C ASP A 54 1.29 1.50 -7.44
N PHE A 55 1.33 1.76 -8.74
CA PHE A 55 2.48 2.32 -9.43
C PHE A 55 2.04 3.55 -10.21
N CYS A 56 2.27 4.73 -9.64
CA CYS A 56 1.85 6.01 -10.22
C CYS A 56 3.05 6.72 -10.87
N PRO A 57 2.88 7.42 -12.01
CA PRO A 57 3.96 8.19 -12.64
C PRO A 57 4.63 9.24 -11.74
N PHE A 58 3.91 9.78 -10.76
CA PHE A 58 4.39 10.86 -9.89
C PHE A 58 4.92 10.38 -8.54
N ASP A 59 4.35 9.29 -8.00
CA ASP A 59 4.67 8.75 -6.67
C ASP A 59 5.46 7.41 -6.74
N GLY A 60 5.78 6.96 -7.96
CA GLY A 60 6.44 5.70 -8.24
C GLY A 60 5.68 4.49 -7.69
N PHE A 61 6.42 3.48 -7.24
CA PHE A 61 5.83 2.33 -6.56
C PHE A 61 5.44 2.71 -5.14
N ARG A 62 4.15 2.55 -4.80
CA ARG A 62 3.63 2.86 -3.47
C ARG A 62 2.93 1.68 -2.80
N VAL A 63 3.02 1.63 -1.48
CA VAL A 63 2.19 0.76 -0.64
C VAL A 63 1.72 1.46 0.63
N GLY A 64 0.58 1.09 1.17
CA GLY A 64 0.06 1.68 2.41
C GLY A 64 -1.02 0.84 3.09
N ASN A 65 -1.32 1.19 4.35
CA ASN A 65 -2.34 0.53 5.15
C ASN A 65 -3.40 1.49 5.73
N LEU A 66 -3.54 2.70 5.19
CA LEU A 66 -4.46 3.71 5.72
C LEU A 66 -5.94 3.31 5.62
N ALA A 67 -6.30 2.50 4.60
CA ALA A 67 -7.65 1.97 4.42
C ALA A 67 -7.89 0.62 5.12
N ALA A 68 -6.86 0.04 5.75
CA ALA A 68 -6.88 -1.32 6.27
C ALA A 68 -7.52 -1.38 7.67
N ALA A 69 -8.85 -1.37 7.76
CA ALA A 69 -9.55 -1.44 9.06
C ALA A 69 -9.49 -2.84 9.73
N LYS A 70 -9.24 -3.88 8.93
CA LYS A 70 -9.13 -5.29 9.33
C LYS A 70 -8.05 -5.96 8.47
N LYS A 71 -7.78 -7.26 8.70
CA LYS A 71 -6.85 -8.01 7.86
C LYS A 71 -7.35 -8.08 6.42
N ASN A 72 -6.52 -7.61 5.49
CA ASN A 72 -6.71 -7.69 4.05
C ASN A 72 -5.52 -8.38 3.41
N LYS A 73 -5.75 -9.05 2.28
CA LYS A 73 -4.73 -9.64 1.44
C LYS A 73 -5.06 -9.36 -0.02
N ILE A 74 -4.08 -8.81 -0.74
CA ILE A 74 -4.16 -8.53 -2.17
C ILE A 74 -3.00 -9.30 -2.82
N GLU A 75 -3.30 -10.12 -3.82
CA GLU A 75 -2.33 -11.04 -4.43
C GLU A 75 -2.32 -10.88 -5.95
N ASN A 76 -1.26 -11.40 -6.57
CA ASN A 76 -1.10 -11.44 -8.02
C ASN A 76 -1.08 -10.06 -8.70
N ILE A 77 -0.59 -9.03 -7.99
CA ILE A 77 -0.41 -7.69 -8.56
C ILE A 77 0.88 -7.68 -9.36
N ASP A 78 0.78 -7.41 -10.67
CA ASP A 78 1.95 -7.30 -11.55
C ASP A 78 2.42 -5.86 -11.62
N ILE A 79 3.65 -5.60 -11.16
CA ILE A 79 4.29 -4.29 -11.29
C ILE A 79 5.69 -4.52 -11.86
N ARG A 80 5.89 -4.01 -13.07
CA ARG A 80 7.19 -4.06 -13.79
C ARG A 80 7.76 -5.48 -13.86
N GLY A 81 6.92 -6.48 -14.13
CA GLY A 81 7.33 -7.87 -14.34
C GLY A 81 7.65 -8.66 -13.07
N ASN A 82 7.28 -8.15 -11.89
CA ASN A 82 7.35 -8.90 -10.63
C ASN A 82 5.95 -9.05 -10.06
N LYS A 83 5.67 -10.18 -9.41
CA LYS A 83 4.38 -10.42 -8.74
C LYS A 83 4.45 -10.00 -7.29
N TYR A 84 3.49 -9.19 -6.87
CA TYR A 84 3.38 -8.70 -5.50
C TYR A 84 2.18 -9.29 -4.78
N THR A 85 2.39 -9.58 -3.51
CA THR A 85 1.34 -9.84 -2.54
C THR A 85 1.51 -8.86 -1.39
N LEU A 86 0.41 -8.24 -0.98
CA LEU A 86 0.35 -7.31 0.13
C LEU A 86 -0.63 -7.84 1.17
N GLU A 87 -0.19 -7.91 2.41
CA GLU A 87 -1.04 -8.17 3.58
C GLU A 87 -1.03 -6.91 4.45
N ALA A 88 -2.19 -6.40 4.82
CA ALA A 88 -2.28 -5.17 5.62
C ALA A 88 -3.50 -5.17 6.54
N ASP A 89 -3.32 -4.54 7.69
CA ASP A 89 -4.35 -4.25 8.69
C ASP A 89 -4.05 -2.90 9.38
N ASN A 90 -4.78 -2.62 10.46
CA ASN A 90 -4.64 -1.38 11.20
C ASN A 90 -3.34 -1.29 12.03
N GLN A 91 -2.58 -2.39 12.15
CA GLN A 91 -1.35 -2.49 12.90
C GLN A 91 -0.10 -2.53 12.00
N GLY A 92 -0.24 -2.82 10.71
CA GLY A 92 0.92 -2.83 9.82
C GLY A 92 0.65 -3.34 8.41
N LEU A 93 1.75 -3.61 7.72
CA LEU A 93 1.76 -4.10 6.35
C LEU A 93 2.95 -5.01 6.12
N VAL A 94 2.74 -6.06 5.33
CA VAL A 94 3.76 -6.96 4.81
C VAL A 94 3.71 -6.96 3.29
N LEU A 95 4.85 -6.72 2.64
CA LEU A 95 4.98 -6.79 1.19
C LEU A 95 5.85 -7.97 0.79
N PHE A 96 5.33 -8.78 -0.13
CA PHE A 96 6.02 -9.88 -0.78
C PHE A 96 6.27 -9.54 -2.24
N ARG A 97 7.43 -9.94 -2.75
CA ARG A 97 7.77 -9.92 -4.18
C ARG A 97 8.19 -11.32 -4.58
N ASP A 98 7.52 -11.89 -5.57
CA ASP A 98 7.72 -13.25 -6.06
C ASP A 98 7.79 -14.26 -4.89
N GLN A 99 6.75 -14.23 -4.04
CA GLN A 99 6.58 -15.05 -2.83
C GLN A 99 7.62 -14.81 -1.71
N ASN A 100 8.63 -13.96 -1.93
CA ASN A 100 9.64 -13.62 -0.94
C ASN A 100 9.25 -12.35 -0.18
N LYS A 101 9.24 -12.41 1.16
CA LYS A 101 8.98 -11.25 2.02
C LYS A 101 10.06 -10.18 1.81
N LEU A 102 9.66 -9.04 1.25
CA LEU A 102 10.55 -7.93 0.94
C LEU A 102 10.83 -7.11 2.19
N PHE A 103 9.75 -6.64 2.82
CA PHE A 103 9.75 -5.92 4.08
C PHE A 103 8.40 -6.07 4.80
N GLU A 104 8.40 -5.68 6.05
CA GLU A 104 7.17 -5.39 6.80
C GLU A 104 7.36 -4.09 7.58
N TYR A 105 6.28 -3.42 7.92
CA TYR A 105 6.30 -2.37 8.93
C TYR A 105 5.12 -2.49 9.89
N LYS A 106 5.33 -2.05 11.13
CA LYS A 106 4.29 -1.92 12.15
C LYS A 106 3.97 -0.44 12.38
N GLY A 107 2.69 -0.11 12.45
CA GLY A 107 2.14 1.24 12.52
C GLY A 107 1.37 1.61 11.24
N LYS A 108 1.04 2.89 11.07
CA LYS A 108 0.29 3.41 9.92
C LYS A 108 1.15 4.34 9.10
N ALA A 109 1.38 3.98 7.84
CA ALA A 109 2.15 4.78 6.90
C ALA A 109 1.74 4.53 5.46
N VAL A 110 2.23 5.40 4.58
CA VAL A 110 2.31 5.20 3.13
C VAL A 110 3.78 5.31 2.74
N LEU A 111 4.26 4.33 2.00
CA LEU A 111 5.59 4.34 1.40
C LEU A 111 5.45 4.65 -0.08
N ARG A 112 6.24 5.59 -0.59
CA ARG A 112 6.27 6.03 -2.00
C ARG A 112 7.68 5.90 -2.56
N ASP A 113 7.80 5.96 -3.88
CA ASP A 113 9.06 5.86 -4.60
C ASP A 113 9.90 4.67 -4.14
N ILE A 114 9.23 3.53 -3.95
CA ILE A 114 9.89 2.33 -3.43
C ILE A 114 10.82 1.77 -4.50
N GLU A 115 12.11 1.82 -4.21
CA GLU A 115 13.16 1.23 -5.04
C GLU A 115 13.83 0.10 -4.28
N VAL A 116 13.92 -1.07 -4.91
CA VAL A 116 14.53 -2.25 -4.29
C VAL A 116 15.53 -2.93 -5.21
N SER A 117 16.76 -3.07 -4.72
CA SER A 117 17.84 -3.86 -5.31
C SER A 117 18.32 -4.92 -4.33
N LYS A 118 19.19 -5.85 -4.75
CA LYS A 118 19.69 -6.95 -3.89
C LYS A 118 20.30 -6.52 -2.54
N LYS A 119 20.79 -5.29 -2.42
CA LYS A 119 21.47 -4.78 -1.21
C LYS A 119 20.94 -3.44 -0.71
N ARG A 120 19.93 -2.87 -1.36
CA ARG A 120 19.41 -1.53 -1.03
C ARG A 120 17.89 -1.50 -1.15
N ILE A 121 17.25 -0.87 -0.16
CA ILE A 121 15.86 -0.41 -0.23
C ILE A 121 15.88 1.11 -0.02
N SER A 122 15.16 1.86 -0.85
CA SER A 122 14.83 3.26 -0.59
C SER A 122 13.37 3.55 -0.84
N PHE A 123 12.84 4.52 -0.11
CA PHE A 123 11.46 5.00 -0.22
C PHE A 123 11.34 6.35 0.49
N GLU A 124 10.28 7.09 0.17
CA GLU A 124 9.76 8.13 1.02
C GLU A 124 8.67 7.55 1.93
N ALA A 125 8.78 7.73 3.23
CA ALA A 125 7.75 7.34 4.18
C ALA A 125 6.95 8.56 4.61
N ASN A 126 5.63 8.48 4.48
CA ASN A 126 4.70 9.35 5.15
C ASN A 126 4.06 8.57 6.31
N VAL A 127 4.47 8.89 7.52
CA VAL A 127 4.11 8.18 8.75
C VAL A 127 3.01 8.93 9.48
N ILE A 128 1.88 8.25 9.71
CA ILE A 128 0.67 8.82 10.31
C ILE A 128 0.59 8.51 11.81
N SER A 129 0.98 7.31 12.24
CA SER A 129 1.12 6.97 13.67
C SER A 129 2.35 7.64 14.28
N ASP A 130 2.48 7.62 15.61
CA ASP A 130 3.63 8.22 16.33
C ASP A 130 4.99 7.76 15.78
N ALA A 131 5.05 6.49 15.37
CA ALA A 131 6.17 5.93 14.63
C ALA A 131 5.73 4.71 13.81
N VAL A 132 6.61 4.27 12.90
CA VAL A 132 6.61 2.93 12.33
C VAL A 132 7.92 2.20 12.58
N ASP A 133 7.83 0.91 12.89
CA ASP A 133 8.99 0.01 12.94
C ASP A 133 9.08 -0.72 11.61
N PHE A 134 10.09 -0.38 10.80
CA PHE A 134 10.30 -0.94 9.46
C PHE A 134 11.36 -2.04 9.48
N TYR A 135 11.02 -3.23 8.99
CA TYR A 135 11.85 -4.42 8.98
C TYR A 135 12.20 -4.81 7.53
N PRO A 136 13.44 -4.55 7.05
CA PRO A 136 13.88 -4.94 5.71
C PRO A 136 14.17 -6.45 5.65
N SER A 137 13.12 -7.27 5.60
CA SER A 137 13.17 -8.74 5.65
C SER A 137 14.16 -9.36 4.65
N MET A 138 14.31 -8.74 3.47
CA MET A 138 15.25 -9.16 2.45
C MET A 138 16.73 -9.18 2.89
N PHE A 139 17.11 -8.48 3.96
CA PHE A 139 18.48 -8.49 4.49
C PHE A 139 18.79 -9.67 5.43
N LYS A 140 17.84 -10.57 5.70
CA LYS A 140 18.04 -11.87 6.41
C LYS A 140 18.89 -11.74 7.69
N LYS A 141 18.40 -11.02 8.70
CA LYS A 141 19.06 -10.76 10.01
C LYS A 141 20.45 -10.10 9.95
N LYS A 142 20.97 -9.74 8.77
CA LYS A 142 22.22 -9.00 8.62
C LYS A 142 22.02 -7.55 9.05
N SER A 143 23.11 -6.92 9.47
CA SER A 143 23.11 -5.49 9.75
C SER A 143 23.11 -4.67 8.47
N PHE A 144 22.56 -3.46 8.54
CA PHE A 144 22.43 -2.53 7.41
C PHE A 144 22.69 -1.10 7.90
N LYS A 145 23.21 -0.27 7.00
CA LYS A 145 23.38 1.18 7.17
C LYS A 145 22.04 1.86 6.90
N VAL A 146 21.75 2.90 7.69
CA VAL A 146 20.53 3.70 7.57
C VAL A 146 20.89 5.14 7.25
N LYS A 147 20.19 5.73 6.29
CA LYS A 147 20.16 7.18 6.07
C LYS A 147 18.71 7.65 6.15
N LEU A 148 18.48 8.74 6.88
CA LEU A 148 17.20 9.44 7.00
C LEU A 148 17.42 10.87 6.50
N ASP A 149 16.67 11.30 5.50
CA ASP A 149 16.82 12.60 4.83
C ASP A 149 18.29 12.89 4.42
N GLY A 150 18.96 11.87 3.89
CA GLY A 150 20.37 11.92 3.49
C GLY A 150 21.37 11.90 4.66
N LYS A 151 20.94 12.10 5.90
CA LYS A 151 21.79 12.07 7.09
C LYS A 151 22.04 10.63 7.55
N LYS A 152 23.28 10.28 7.86
CA LYS A 152 23.63 8.95 8.39
C LYS A 152 22.99 8.76 9.77
N ALA A 153 22.13 7.75 9.90
CA ALA A 153 21.46 7.38 11.16
C ALA A 153 22.10 6.15 11.83
N GLY A 154 23.27 5.73 11.33
CA GLY A 154 24.08 4.63 11.89
C GLY A 154 23.80 3.26 11.26
N LYS A 155 24.26 2.21 11.95
CA LYS A 155 24.11 0.81 11.54
C LYS A 155 23.10 0.13 12.46
N LYS A 156 22.12 -0.57 11.89
CA LYS A 156 21.05 -1.26 12.61
C LYS A 156 21.01 -2.75 12.26
N LYS A 157 20.30 -3.52 13.07
CA LYS A 157 20.00 -4.94 12.86
C LYS A 157 18.54 -5.17 13.24
N GLY A 158 17.79 -5.90 12.43
CA GLY A 158 16.36 -6.12 12.66
C GLY A 158 15.49 -5.05 12.01
N PHE A 159 15.32 -3.90 12.66
CA PHE A 159 14.42 -2.83 12.20
C PHE A 159 15.03 -1.44 12.31
N VAL A 160 14.38 -0.48 11.67
CA VAL A 160 14.56 0.96 11.87
C VAL A 160 13.24 1.56 12.33
N ARG A 161 13.27 2.35 13.40
CA ARG A 161 12.11 3.15 13.84
C ARG A 161 12.11 4.48 13.10
N ILE A 162 10.97 4.83 12.53
CA ILE A 162 10.76 6.06 11.76
C ILE A 162 9.63 6.82 12.44
N SER A 163 9.89 8.02 12.96
CA SER A 163 8.88 8.83 13.65
C SER A 163 7.83 9.38 12.69
N GLN A 164 6.72 9.87 13.26
CA GLN A 164 5.67 10.57 12.54
C GLN A 164 6.20 11.68 11.64
N GLY A 165 5.60 11.84 10.46
CA GLY A 165 5.97 12.84 9.46
C GLY A 165 6.45 12.23 8.15
N THR A 166 7.02 13.06 7.28
CA THR A 166 7.56 12.65 5.98
C THR A 166 9.07 12.58 6.04
N VAL A 167 9.66 11.46 5.61
CA VAL A 167 11.11 11.22 5.66
C VAL A 167 11.57 10.32 4.53
N LYS A 168 12.69 10.67 3.91
CA LYS A 168 13.36 9.84 2.91
C LYS A 168 14.25 8.82 3.60
N VAL A 169 14.01 7.54 3.34
CA VAL A 169 14.70 6.44 3.98
C VAL A 169 15.54 5.69 2.95
N VAL A 170 16.80 5.43 3.30
CA VAL A 170 17.69 4.57 2.51
C VAL A 170 18.35 3.56 3.44
N LEU A 171 18.18 2.27 3.11
CA LEU A 171 18.75 1.14 3.83
C LEU A 171 19.71 0.40 2.90
N GLU A 172 20.98 0.25 3.31
CA GLU A 172 22.04 -0.33 2.49
C GLU A 172 22.83 -1.38 3.27
N ARG A 173 23.11 -2.54 2.66
CA ARG A 173 23.97 -3.57 3.26
C ARG A 173 25.44 -3.39 2.91
#